data_AF-A0A562TDK1-F1
#
_entry.id   AF-A0A562TDK1-F1
#
_cell.length_a   1.000
_cell.length_b   1.000
_cell.length_c   1.000
_cell.angle_alpha   90.00
_cell.angle_beta   90.00
_cell.angle_gamma   90.00
#
_symmetry.space_group_name_H-M   'P 1'
#
loop_
_entity.id
_entity.type
_entity.pdbx_description
1 polymer ?
#
loop_
_entity_poly.entity_id
_entity_poly.type
_entity_poly.pdbx_seq_one_letter_code
_entity_poly.pdbx_strand_id
1 'polypeptide(L)'
;MPSFKTDESFLEKISLGAIGTQRVFHRLFELGHKPIELERGSMNYKIWKKIKIKRIRVPDIICVNSGIRIESRAKSKLEITMSHSLSDPERGWDAGLKDEDFVALIGCKKGERSPIDWQPIGPVQFISVKELRDSYKRGEVVTEKPKGAQEGSEVRVTWPSCIAKNNLRIEEITEGKITGIPPEGRRTLWRLKKSKTGVDITLKPLVQPGQDVLENQIIAATVSVYLDIPQKVVDSNYFINNLTNLNHSERYAAAKALRYFEGKSIVDALKKRISDSEEHIYIQLEAAASLAILGNEEGFSFIERSLKSEYLQHVLETVIVLAEVRSPRACELLCEILLNDNYDAEIRAGAAWALGEQKSKGTLDALISSFNAFDENIRIEAARALAKMTQSYSSDLLEKFADASPIEKPGVAWALTKSTSITLDQLLASMTDTDSRHWITYILGIQGQERYIQEIEKIMHHDSEVYFAVTLLWKITTSWIHELKEY
;
A
#
# COMPACT_ATOMS: atom_id res chain seq x y z
N MET A 1 20.86 12.77 -23.04
CA MET A 1 20.39 11.43 -22.67
C MET A 1 19.02 11.56 -22.01
N PRO A 2 18.01 10.77 -22.38
CA PRO A 2 16.76 10.77 -21.65
C PRO A 2 17.04 10.30 -20.22
N SER A 3 16.70 11.13 -19.23
CA SER A 3 16.75 10.78 -17.82
C SER A 3 15.68 9.72 -17.58
N PHE A 4 16.07 8.45 -17.63
CA PHE A 4 15.27 7.41 -17.02
C PHE A 4 15.18 7.77 -15.54
N LYS A 5 13.96 8.04 -15.04
CA LYS A 5 13.73 8.09 -13.58
C LYS A 5 14.34 6.81 -13.02
N THR A 6 15.28 6.95 -12.10
CA THR A 6 15.86 5.80 -11.41
C THR A 6 14.73 4.98 -10.80
N ASP A 7 14.90 3.65 -10.74
CA ASP A 7 13.95 2.75 -10.06
C ASP A 7 13.61 3.26 -8.64
N GLU A 8 14.55 3.95 -8.01
CA GLU A 8 14.42 4.64 -6.72
C GLU A 8 13.40 5.79 -6.73
N SER A 9 13.45 6.71 -7.70
CA SER A 9 12.49 7.82 -7.79
C SER A 9 11.07 7.32 -8.09
N PHE A 10 10.94 6.20 -8.80
CA PHE A 10 9.65 5.56 -9.02
C PHE A 10 9.15 4.89 -7.73
N LEU A 11 10.01 4.13 -7.04
CA LEU A 11 9.72 3.50 -5.75
C LEU A 11 9.28 4.53 -4.69
N GLU A 12 9.93 5.68 -4.65
CA GLU A 12 9.60 6.78 -3.75
C GLU A 12 8.16 7.29 -3.98
N LYS A 13 7.71 7.39 -5.23
CA LYS A 13 6.36 7.89 -5.55
C LYS A 13 5.27 6.89 -5.19
N ILE A 14 5.49 5.62 -5.48
CA ILE A 14 4.51 4.58 -5.16
C ILE A 14 4.44 4.32 -3.65
N SER A 15 5.57 4.41 -2.94
CA SER A 15 5.60 4.27 -1.47
C SER A 15 4.91 5.45 -0.77
N LEU A 16 5.07 6.68 -1.28
CA LEU A 16 4.28 7.83 -0.83
C LEU A 16 2.77 7.53 -0.92
N GLY A 17 2.31 7.01 -2.06
CA GLY A 17 0.92 6.60 -2.26
C GLY A 17 0.48 5.55 -1.25
N ALA A 18 1.24 4.46 -1.14
CA ALA A 18 0.97 3.35 -0.22
C ALA A 18 0.83 3.79 1.24
N ILE A 19 1.80 4.57 1.75
CA ILE A 19 1.79 5.08 3.12
C ILE A 19 0.60 6.02 3.36
N GLY A 20 0.26 6.87 2.38
CA GLY A 20 -0.94 7.70 2.48
C GLY A 20 -2.22 6.87 2.54
N THR A 21 -2.36 5.87 1.67
CA THR A 21 -3.53 4.97 1.65
C THR A 21 -3.65 4.19 2.95
N GLN A 22 -2.54 3.71 3.53
CA GLN A 22 -2.54 3.07 4.86
C GLN A 22 -3.06 4.02 5.95
N ARG A 23 -2.64 5.30 5.93
CA ARG A 23 -3.13 6.29 6.90
C ARG A 23 -4.62 6.60 6.71
N VAL A 24 -5.08 6.72 5.46
CA VAL A 24 -6.50 6.93 5.12
C VAL A 24 -7.33 5.73 5.60
N PHE A 25 -6.89 4.51 5.33
CA PHE A 25 -7.52 3.28 5.78
C PHE A 25 -7.68 3.26 7.30
N HIS A 26 -6.61 3.53 8.05
CA HIS A 26 -6.65 3.59 9.51
C HIS A 26 -7.58 4.70 10.01
N ARG A 27 -7.60 5.86 9.37
CA ARG A 27 -8.50 6.95 9.74
C ARG A 27 -9.98 6.58 9.55
N LEU A 28 -10.32 5.90 8.46
CA LEU A 28 -11.69 5.45 8.22
C LEU A 28 -12.13 4.45 9.31
N PHE A 29 -11.22 3.59 9.76
CA PHE A 29 -11.46 2.69 10.88
C PHE A 29 -11.68 3.45 12.20
N GLU A 30 -10.83 4.44 12.53
CA GLU A 30 -11.01 5.32 13.70
C GLU A 30 -12.38 6.04 13.70
N LEU A 31 -12.90 6.36 12.51
CA LEU A 31 -14.20 7.00 12.30
C LEU A 31 -15.39 6.02 12.32
N GLY A 32 -15.16 4.73 12.56
CA GLY A 32 -16.21 3.71 12.66
C GLY A 32 -16.70 3.14 11.33
N HIS A 33 -16.00 3.40 10.22
CA HIS A 33 -16.28 2.73 8.95
C HIS A 33 -15.68 1.32 8.90
N LYS A 34 -16.11 0.52 7.92
CA LYS A 34 -15.54 -0.81 7.63
C LYS A 34 -14.77 -0.76 6.30
N PRO A 35 -13.59 -0.11 6.24
CA PRO A 35 -12.81 0.00 5.02
C PRO A 35 -12.20 -1.35 4.63
N ILE A 36 -12.14 -1.61 3.34
CA ILE A 36 -11.36 -2.69 2.73
C ILE A 36 -10.56 -2.10 1.56
N GLU A 37 -9.39 -2.66 1.28
CA GLU A 37 -8.62 -2.30 0.10
C GLU A 37 -9.39 -2.72 -1.16
N LEU A 38 -9.70 -1.76 -2.04
CA LEU A 38 -10.40 -1.98 -3.29
C LEU A 38 -9.40 -2.21 -4.43
N GLU A 39 -8.52 -1.23 -4.69
CA GLU A 39 -7.39 -1.38 -5.62
C GLU A 39 -6.29 -2.22 -4.96
N ARG A 40 -6.07 -3.44 -5.47
CA ARG A 40 -5.07 -4.37 -4.92
C ARG A 40 -3.67 -3.79 -4.98
N GLY A 41 -3.06 -3.63 -3.81
CA GLY A 41 -1.72 -3.09 -3.66
C GLY A 41 -1.66 -1.57 -3.60
N SER A 42 -2.79 -0.89 -3.46
CA SER A 42 -2.83 0.54 -3.12
C SER A 42 -2.25 0.83 -1.72
N MET A 43 -2.21 -0.17 -0.84
CA MET A 43 -1.56 -0.09 0.48
C MET A 43 -0.15 -0.69 0.49
N ASN A 44 0.39 -1.12 -0.66
CA ASN A 44 1.76 -1.60 -0.79
C ASN A 44 2.47 -0.95 -1.98
N TYR A 45 3.76 -1.20 -2.13
CA TYR A 45 4.56 -0.64 -3.22
C TYR A 45 5.24 -1.75 -4.02
N LYS A 46 4.59 -2.91 -4.14
CA LYS A 46 5.10 -4.03 -4.95
C LYS A 46 4.99 -3.68 -6.43
N ILE A 47 6.12 -3.79 -7.15
CA ILE A 47 6.20 -3.59 -8.58
C ILE A 47 6.42 -4.95 -9.27
N TRP A 48 5.60 -5.22 -10.28
CA TRP A 48 5.81 -6.30 -11.26
C TRP A 48 6.53 -5.70 -12.46
N LYS A 49 7.78 -6.11 -12.70
CA LYS A 49 8.67 -5.49 -13.68
C LYS A 49 8.52 -6.10 -15.08
N LYS A 50 8.25 -7.41 -15.20
CA LYS A 50 8.23 -8.12 -16.50
C LYS A 50 6.82 -8.18 -17.12
N ILE A 51 5.80 -8.52 -16.33
CA ILE A 51 4.41 -8.74 -16.71
C ILE A 51 3.61 -7.51 -16.25
N LYS A 52 3.25 -6.67 -17.23
CA LYS A 52 2.42 -5.49 -16.98
C LYS A 52 0.94 -5.87 -16.95
N ILE A 53 0.31 -5.70 -15.79
CA ILE A 53 -1.13 -5.88 -15.61
C ILE A 53 -1.82 -4.53 -15.83
N LYS A 54 -2.74 -4.46 -16.79
CA LYS A 54 -3.59 -3.28 -17.02
C LYS A 54 -4.94 -3.50 -16.34
N ARG A 55 -5.06 -3.15 -15.06
CA ARG A 55 -6.30 -3.35 -14.29
C ARG A 55 -7.40 -2.34 -14.65
N ILE A 56 -8.63 -2.66 -14.25
CA ILE A 56 -9.73 -1.70 -14.22
C ILE A 56 -9.36 -0.58 -13.25
N ARG A 57 -9.55 0.68 -13.67
CA ARG A 57 -9.38 1.84 -12.78
C ARG A 57 -10.47 1.82 -11.71
N VAL A 58 -10.05 1.64 -10.45
CA VAL A 58 -10.94 1.65 -9.28
C VAL A 58 -10.33 2.55 -8.20
N PRO A 59 -11.14 3.11 -7.29
CA PRO A 59 -10.62 3.79 -6.10
C PRO A 59 -9.80 2.85 -5.22
N ASP A 60 -8.94 3.41 -4.38
CA ASP A 60 -8.06 2.64 -3.50
C ASP A 60 -8.81 1.84 -2.43
N ILE A 61 -9.86 2.41 -1.85
CA ILE A 61 -10.57 1.86 -0.69
C ILE A 61 -12.09 1.86 -0.92
N ILE A 62 -12.80 0.89 -0.37
CA ILE A 62 -14.26 0.94 -0.21
C ILE A 62 -14.66 0.67 1.25
N CYS A 63 -15.61 1.46 1.77
CA CYS A 63 -16.23 1.20 3.05
C CYS A 63 -17.43 0.26 2.87
N VAL A 64 -17.30 -1.01 3.26
CA VAL A 64 -18.32 -2.05 3.04
C VAL A 64 -19.66 -1.70 3.70
N ASN A 65 -19.62 -1.03 4.86
CA ASN A 65 -20.83 -0.65 5.57
C ASN A 65 -21.63 0.45 4.87
N SER A 66 -21.03 1.28 4.01
CA SER A 66 -21.68 2.44 3.39
C SER A 66 -21.74 2.40 1.87
N GLY A 67 -20.90 1.58 1.23
CA GLY A 67 -20.68 1.56 -0.21
C GLY A 67 -19.91 2.77 -0.76
N ILE A 68 -19.42 3.66 0.13
CA ILE A 68 -18.60 4.83 -0.24
C ILE A 68 -17.21 4.35 -0.61
N ARG A 69 -16.70 4.78 -1.77
CA ARG A 69 -15.33 4.50 -2.19
C ARG A 69 -14.46 5.74 -2.02
N ILE A 70 -13.19 5.51 -1.78
CA ILE A 70 -12.22 6.54 -1.43
C ILE A 70 -11.01 6.42 -2.35
N GLU A 71 -10.70 7.50 -3.07
CA GLU A 71 -9.42 7.67 -3.75
C GLU A 71 -8.45 8.39 -2.81
N SER A 72 -7.36 7.73 -2.46
CA SER A 72 -6.31 8.25 -1.60
C SER A 72 -5.28 9.05 -2.40
N ARG A 73 -4.96 10.26 -1.91
CA ARG A 73 -4.01 11.17 -2.53
C ARG A 73 -3.01 11.67 -1.50
N ALA A 74 -1.91 10.96 -1.41
CA ALA A 74 -0.75 11.36 -0.62
C ALA A 74 0.06 12.47 -1.32
N LYS A 75 0.52 13.45 -0.56
CA LYS A 75 1.24 14.62 -1.09
C LYS A 75 2.44 14.97 -0.22
N SER A 76 3.63 15.04 -0.83
CA SER A 76 4.82 15.59 -0.18
C SER A 76 4.72 17.09 0.08
N LYS A 77 3.99 17.79 -0.80
CA LYS A 77 3.53 19.16 -0.61
C LYS A 77 2.01 19.16 -0.65
N LEU A 78 1.38 19.32 0.50
CA LEU A 78 -0.07 19.24 0.60
C LEU A 78 -0.73 20.36 -0.21
N GLU A 79 -1.46 19.97 -1.24
CA GLU A 79 -2.29 20.82 -2.10
C GLU A 79 -3.41 19.94 -2.67
N ILE A 80 -4.61 20.51 -2.87
CA ILE A 80 -5.71 19.80 -3.54
C ILE A 80 -5.40 19.77 -5.04
N THR A 81 -4.67 18.75 -5.48
CA THR A 81 -4.16 18.63 -6.85
C THR A 81 -4.36 17.24 -7.43
N MET A 82 -4.67 17.16 -8.72
CA MET A 82 -4.81 15.92 -9.46
C MET A 82 -4.15 16.01 -10.84
N SER A 83 -3.70 14.87 -11.35
CA SER A 83 -3.35 14.73 -12.77
C SER A 83 -4.63 14.55 -13.58
N HIS A 84 -4.72 15.20 -14.74
CA HIS A 84 -5.88 15.12 -15.61
C HIS A 84 -5.44 15.09 -17.07
N SER A 85 -5.95 14.12 -17.82
CA SER A 85 -5.79 14.10 -19.27
C SER A 85 -6.93 14.84 -19.95
N LEU A 86 -6.59 15.79 -20.83
CA LEU A 86 -7.57 16.50 -21.68
C LEU A 86 -7.97 15.69 -22.92
N SER A 87 -7.20 14.67 -23.28
CA SER A 87 -7.37 13.89 -24.51
C SER A 87 -7.86 12.46 -24.28
N ASP A 88 -7.77 11.96 -23.05
CA ASP A 88 -8.10 10.59 -22.68
C ASP A 88 -9.04 10.62 -21.45
N PRO A 89 -10.35 10.41 -21.64
CA PRO A 89 -11.32 10.41 -20.55
C PRO A 89 -11.04 9.34 -19.48
N GLU A 90 -10.40 8.22 -19.83
CA GLU A 90 -10.04 7.17 -18.87
C GLU A 90 -8.90 7.60 -17.94
N ARG A 91 -8.19 8.66 -18.30
CA ARG A 91 -7.15 9.32 -17.49
C ARG A 91 -7.60 10.68 -16.94
N GLY A 92 -8.91 10.91 -16.88
CA GLY A 92 -9.49 12.00 -16.10
C GLY A 92 -9.20 11.82 -14.61
N TRP A 93 -9.09 12.92 -13.86
CA TRP A 93 -8.83 12.86 -12.42
C TRP A 93 -9.97 12.18 -11.65
N ASP A 94 -11.18 12.20 -12.20
CA ASP A 94 -12.41 11.62 -11.66
C ASP A 94 -12.85 10.36 -12.42
N ALA A 95 -12.02 9.81 -13.31
CA ALA A 95 -12.31 8.62 -14.06
C ALA A 95 -12.59 7.44 -13.11
N GLY A 96 -13.76 6.81 -13.26
CA GLY A 96 -14.20 5.70 -12.42
C GLY A 96 -14.80 6.10 -11.07
N LEU A 97 -14.91 7.40 -10.75
CA LEU A 97 -15.50 7.91 -9.50
C LEU A 97 -16.98 8.32 -9.69
N LYS A 98 -17.81 8.10 -8.66
CA LYS A 98 -19.19 8.65 -8.58
C LYS A 98 -19.22 9.87 -7.65
N ASP A 99 -20.30 10.65 -7.74
CA ASP A 99 -20.45 11.89 -6.97
C ASP A 99 -20.41 11.66 -5.44
N GLU A 100 -20.87 10.49 -4.99
CA GLU A 100 -20.88 10.06 -3.59
C GLU A 100 -19.54 9.49 -3.09
N ASP A 101 -18.57 9.29 -3.97
CA ASP A 101 -17.22 8.91 -3.57
C ASP A 101 -16.46 10.13 -3.01
N PHE A 102 -15.36 9.85 -2.31
CA PHE A 102 -14.51 10.88 -1.76
C PHE A 102 -13.07 10.74 -2.24
N VAL A 103 -12.40 11.88 -2.35
CA VAL A 103 -10.95 11.96 -2.40
C VAL A 103 -10.47 12.22 -0.97
N ALA A 104 -9.57 11.37 -0.47
CA ALA A 104 -8.87 11.59 0.77
C ALA A 104 -7.47 12.18 0.51
N LEU A 105 -7.19 13.34 1.08
CA LEU A 105 -5.89 14.00 1.02
C LEU A 105 -5.13 13.81 2.32
N ILE A 106 -3.84 13.49 2.18
CA ILE A 106 -2.92 13.32 3.30
C ILE A 106 -1.55 13.92 2.94
N GLY A 107 -1.01 14.74 3.84
CA GLY A 107 0.36 15.21 3.72
C GLY A 107 1.32 14.11 4.17
N CYS A 108 2.48 13.99 3.53
CA CYS A 108 3.54 13.11 4.00
C CYS A 108 4.90 13.82 3.96
N LYS A 109 5.74 13.56 4.96
CA LYS A 109 7.14 14.01 5.01
C LYS A 109 8.06 12.84 4.71
N LYS A 110 9.11 13.08 3.92
CA LYS A 110 10.17 12.11 3.66
C LYS A 110 11.14 12.09 4.84
N GLY A 111 11.42 10.90 5.36
CA GLY A 111 12.52 10.64 6.28
C GLY A 111 13.86 10.51 5.55
N GLU A 112 14.90 10.20 6.30
CA GLU A 112 16.29 10.21 5.80
C GLU A 112 16.81 8.80 5.47
N ARG A 113 16.13 7.74 5.93
CA ARG A 113 16.70 6.38 5.98
C ARG A 113 16.53 5.58 4.69
N SER A 114 15.53 5.90 3.87
CA SER A 114 15.18 5.06 2.72
C SER A 114 14.26 5.79 1.73
N PRO A 115 14.24 5.40 0.44
CA PRO A 115 13.28 5.90 -0.54
C PRO A 115 11.80 5.66 -0.17
N ILE A 116 11.55 4.70 0.72
CA ILE A 116 10.21 4.33 1.21
C ILE A 116 9.89 4.90 2.60
N ASP A 117 10.82 5.64 3.22
CA ASP A 117 10.66 6.22 4.56
C ASP A 117 9.75 7.47 4.48
N TRP A 118 8.46 7.24 4.32
CA TRP A 118 7.44 8.28 4.34
C TRP A 118 6.67 8.26 5.64
N GLN A 119 6.39 9.44 6.18
CA GLN A 119 5.63 9.61 7.41
C GLN A 119 4.43 10.52 7.14
N PRO A 120 3.18 10.07 7.37
CA PRO A 120 2.01 10.91 7.26
C PRO A 120 2.08 12.08 8.26
N ILE A 121 1.67 13.28 7.82
CA ILE A 121 1.66 14.51 8.61
C ILE A 121 0.28 15.17 8.55
N GLY A 122 -0.19 15.62 9.72
CA GLY A 122 -1.49 16.27 9.88
C GLY A 122 -2.71 15.35 9.71
N PRO A 123 -3.91 15.94 9.62
CA PRO A 123 -5.14 15.18 9.48
C PRO A 123 -5.35 14.65 8.04
N VAL A 124 -5.98 13.48 7.93
CA VAL A 124 -6.60 13.03 6.68
C VAL A 124 -7.86 13.86 6.46
N GLN A 125 -8.02 14.34 5.23
CA GLN A 125 -9.07 15.29 4.88
C GLN A 125 -9.82 14.81 3.65
N PHE A 126 -11.15 14.82 3.71
CA PHE A 126 -12.03 14.24 2.71
C PHE A 126 -12.75 15.31 1.92
N ILE A 127 -12.85 15.11 0.61
CA ILE A 127 -13.58 16.00 -0.31
C ILE A 127 -14.46 15.11 -1.16
N SER A 128 -15.76 15.40 -1.24
CA SER A 128 -16.65 14.64 -2.11
C SER A 128 -16.28 14.90 -3.57
N VAL A 129 -16.39 13.87 -4.41
CA VAL A 129 -16.12 13.99 -5.84
C VAL A 129 -17.10 14.95 -6.49
N LYS A 130 -18.35 15.00 -6.00
CA LYS A 130 -19.34 16.01 -6.41
C LYS A 130 -18.83 17.45 -6.23
N GLU A 131 -18.31 17.79 -5.04
CA GLU A 131 -17.80 19.14 -4.77
C GLU A 131 -16.63 19.50 -5.71
N LEU A 132 -15.72 18.56 -5.94
CA LEU A 132 -14.60 18.74 -6.88
C LEU A 132 -15.10 18.98 -8.31
N ARG A 133 -16.06 18.18 -8.79
CA ARG A 133 -16.67 18.31 -10.12
C ARG A 133 -17.40 19.64 -10.29
N ASP A 134 -18.20 20.02 -9.30
CA ASP A 134 -18.97 21.26 -9.38
C ASP A 134 -18.04 22.48 -9.35
N SER A 135 -16.98 22.46 -8.52
CA SER A 135 -15.97 23.52 -8.51
C SER A 135 -15.16 23.58 -9.82
N TYR A 136 -14.82 22.42 -10.40
CA TYR A 136 -14.18 22.34 -11.71
C TYR A 136 -15.05 22.95 -12.82
N LYS A 137 -16.35 22.61 -12.86
CA LYS A 137 -17.33 23.15 -13.82
C LYS A 137 -17.53 24.66 -13.67
N ARG A 138 -17.44 25.20 -12.45
CA ARG A 138 -17.51 26.65 -12.18
C ARG A 138 -16.23 27.41 -12.55
N GLY A 139 -15.17 26.73 -13.00
CA GLY A 139 -13.90 27.38 -13.33
C GLY A 139 -13.12 27.85 -12.09
N GLU A 140 -13.40 27.30 -10.91
CA GLU A 140 -12.74 27.65 -9.65
C GLU A 140 -11.43 26.85 -9.43
N VAL A 141 -10.78 26.45 -10.52
CA VAL A 141 -9.56 25.64 -10.52
C VAL A 141 -8.46 26.33 -11.32
N VAL A 142 -7.21 26.04 -10.97
CA VAL A 142 -6.04 26.47 -11.74
C VAL A 142 -5.48 25.26 -12.46
N THR A 143 -5.37 25.35 -13.79
CA THR A 143 -4.80 24.30 -14.63
C THR A 143 -3.41 24.71 -15.10
N GLU A 144 -2.41 23.91 -14.74
CA GLU A 144 -1.01 24.13 -15.13
C GLU A 144 -0.58 23.07 -16.15
N LYS A 145 -0.03 23.50 -17.28
CA LYS A 145 0.59 22.58 -18.25
C LYS A 145 1.94 22.09 -17.72
N PRO A 146 2.33 20.83 -18.03
CA PRO A 146 3.64 20.30 -17.67
C PRO A 146 4.77 21.19 -18.22
N LYS A 147 5.87 21.29 -17.47
CA LYS A 147 6.96 22.25 -17.78
C LYS A 147 7.98 21.69 -18.77
N GLY A 148 7.89 20.43 -19.19
CA GLY A 148 8.86 19.83 -20.12
C GLY A 148 8.27 18.74 -21.01
N ALA A 149 8.89 18.52 -22.17
CA ALA A 149 8.50 17.51 -23.17
C ALA A 149 8.61 16.04 -22.68
N GLN A 150 9.21 15.82 -21.50
CA GLN A 150 9.35 14.50 -20.86
C GLN A 150 8.29 14.24 -19.77
N GLU A 151 7.53 15.26 -19.37
CA GLU A 151 6.38 15.11 -18.48
C GLU A 151 5.18 14.85 -19.40
N GLY A 152 4.43 13.76 -19.17
CA GLY A 152 3.37 13.29 -20.08
C GLY A 152 2.32 14.37 -20.41
N SER A 153 1.43 14.10 -21.36
CA SER A 153 0.40 15.04 -21.85
C SER A 153 -0.66 15.48 -20.82
N GLU A 154 -0.52 15.07 -19.56
CA GLU A 154 -1.48 15.35 -18.49
C GLU A 154 -1.23 16.72 -17.87
N VAL A 155 -2.31 17.47 -17.63
CA VAL A 155 -2.28 18.75 -16.93
C VAL A 155 -2.47 18.55 -15.44
N ARG A 156 -1.92 19.47 -14.64
CA ARG A 156 -2.19 19.51 -13.20
C ARG A 156 -3.39 20.41 -12.95
N VAL A 157 -4.47 19.82 -12.41
CA VAL A 157 -5.64 20.57 -11.94
C VAL A 157 -5.46 20.82 -10.44
N THR A 158 -5.59 22.08 -10.03
CA THR A 158 -5.43 22.52 -8.65
C THR A 158 -6.69 23.22 -8.18
N TRP A 159 -7.28 22.76 -7.07
CA TRP A 159 -8.31 23.48 -6.33
C TRP A 159 -7.61 24.35 -5.29
N PRO A 160 -7.61 25.69 -5.45
CA PRO A 160 -6.86 26.57 -4.57
C PRO A 160 -7.33 26.43 -3.11
N SER A 161 -6.36 26.39 -2.20
CA SER A 161 -6.60 26.21 -0.76
C SER A 161 -5.58 26.95 0.09
N CYS A 162 -5.93 27.20 1.35
CA CYS A 162 -5.06 27.71 2.41
C CYS A 162 -4.92 26.63 3.47
N ILE A 163 -3.69 26.39 3.91
CA ILE A 163 -3.32 25.31 4.82
C ILE A 163 -2.64 25.92 6.04
N ALA A 164 -3.02 25.44 7.23
CA ALA A 164 -2.40 25.80 8.49
C ALA A 164 -0.97 25.24 8.57
N LYS A 165 0.00 26.11 8.87
CA LYS A 165 1.42 25.75 8.93
C LYS A 165 1.86 25.16 10.28
N ASN A 166 1.06 25.35 11.31
CA ASN A 166 1.29 24.91 12.68
C ASN A 166 -0.07 24.67 13.35
N ASN A 167 -0.08 24.01 14.50
CA ASN A 167 -1.25 24.01 15.39
C ASN A 167 -1.54 25.44 15.87
N LEU A 168 -2.80 25.87 15.79
CA LEU A 168 -3.20 27.23 16.16
C LEU A 168 -4.69 27.37 16.41
N ARG A 169 -5.09 28.46 17.06
CA ARG A 169 -6.49 28.83 17.24
C ARG A 169 -6.87 29.94 16.26
N ILE A 170 -7.99 29.77 15.56
CA ILE A 170 -8.52 30.79 14.66
C ILE A 170 -9.03 31.97 15.49
N GLU A 171 -8.59 33.18 15.15
CA GLU A 171 -8.93 34.40 15.89
C GLU A 171 -10.06 35.15 15.19
N GLU A 172 -9.88 35.45 13.91
CA GLU A 172 -10.80 36.27 13.13
C GLU A 172 -10.91 35.75 11.70
N ILE A 173 -12.13 35.76 11.16
CA ILE A 173 -12.43 35.50 9.76
C ILE A 173 -13.18 36.71 9.21
N THR A 174 -12.66 37.31 8.14
CA THR A 174 -13.32 38.39 7.39
C THR A 174 -13.52 37.97 5.94
N GLU A 175 -14.20 38.79 5.13
CA GLU A 175 -14.43 38.51 3.70
C GLU A 175 -13.12 38.29 2.91
N GLY A 176 -12.01 38.88 3.36
CA GLY A 176 -10.74 38.85 2.63
C GLY A 176 -9.65 37.98 3.26
N LYS A 177 -9.77 37.58 4.52
CA LYS A 177 -8.68 36.92 5.26
C LYS A 177 -9.16 36.04 6.41
N ILE A 178 -8.33 35.06 6.75
CA ILE A 178 -8.37 34.33 8.02
C ILE A 178 -7.11 34.70 8.81
N THR A 179 -7.26 34.91 10.11
CA THR A 179 -6.12 35.06 11.03
C THR A 179 -6.23 34.07 12.17
N GLY A 180 -5.08 33.65 12.68
CA GLY A 180 -5.02 32.76 13.82
C GLY A 180 -3.70 32.87 14.56
N ILE A 181 -3.71 32.41 15.80
CA ILE A 181 -2.60 32.54 16.75
C ILE A 181 -2.13 31.15 17.19
N PRO A 182 -0.86 30.78 16.97
CA PRO A 182 -0.31 29.55 17.52
C PRO A 182 -0.14 29.68 19.05
N PRO A 183 -0.03 28.56 19.79
CA PRO A 183 0.28 28.57 21.22
C PRO A 183 1.57 29.34 21.53
N GLU A 184 2.58 29.18 20.67
CA GLU A 184 3.84 29.91 20.73
C GLU A 184 4.14 30.54 19.36
N GLY A 185 4.47 31.83 19.36
CA GLY A 185 4.89 32.55 18.15
C GLY A 185 3.97 33.72 17.77
N ARG A 186 3.98 34.08 16.50
CA ARG A 186 3.28 35.27 15.97
C ARG A 186 1.99 34.89 15.26
N ARG A 187 1.02 35.80 15.27
CA ARG A 187 -0.20 35.73 14.48
C ARG A 187 0.13 35.42 13.01
N THR A 188 -0.60 34.46 12.45
CA THR A 188 -0.52 34.10 11.03
C THR A 188 -1.75 34.61 10.29
N LEU A 189 -1.59 34.98 9.01
CA LEU A 189 -2.65 35.49 8.15
C LEU A 189 -2.68 34.73 6.82
N TRP A 190 -3.87 34.35 6.39
CA TRP A 190 -4.14 33.77 5.07
C TRP A 190 -5.13 34.65 4.30
N ARG A 191 -4.81 34.97 3.05
CA ARG A 191 -5.71 35.72 2.15
C ARG A 191 -6.70 34.77 1.48
N LEU A 192 -7.97 35.18 1.42
CA LEU A 192 -9.05 34.41 0.79
C LEU A 192 -9.26 34.78 -0.68
N LYS A 193 -8.85 35.97 -1.11
CA LYS A 193 -8.85 36.36 -2.52
C LYS A 193 -7.48 36.05 -3.13
N LYS A 194 -7.45 35.18 -4.15
CA LYS A 194 -6.24 34.80 -4.88
C LYS A 194 -6.41 35.15 -6.36
N SER A 195 -5.47 35.90 -6.91
CA SER A 195 -5.38 36.11 -8.35
C SER A 195 -4.21 35.29 -8.88
N LYS A 196 -4.48 34.32 -9.76
CA LYS A 196 -3.46 33.53 -10.43
C LYS A 196 -3.87 33.34 -11.88
N THR A 197 -2.95 33.58 -12.81
CA THR A 197 -3.18 33.43 -14.26
C THR A 197 -4.42 34.18 -14.80
N GLY A 198 -4.74 35.35 -14.23
CA GLY A 198 -5.86 36.19 -14.68
C GLY A 198 -7.25 35.75 -14.21
N VAL A 199 -7.34 34.72 -13.36
CA VAL A 199 -8.60 34.29 -12.74
C VAL A 199 -8.59 34.70 -11.26
N ASP A 200 -9.59 35.49 -10.87
CA ASP A 200 -9.81 35.87 -9.47
C ASP A 200 -10.62 34.79 -8.77
N ILE A 201 -9.98 34.09 -7.84
CA ILE A 201 -10.56 32.98 -7.10
C ILE A 201 -10.76 33.41 -5.65
N THR A 202 -11.99 33.25 -5.17
CA THR A 202 -12.34 33.48 -3.77
C THR A 202 -12.47 32.15 -3.04
N LEU A 203 -11.69 31.98 -1.98
CA LEU A 203 -11.72 30.81 -1.12
C LEU A 203 -12.82 30.95 -0.07
N LYS A 204 -13.53 29.85 0.18
CA LYS A 204 -14.49 29.73 1.27
C LYS A 204 -13.74 29.34 2.55
N PRO A 205 -13.91 30.07 3.66
CA PRO A 205 -13.45 29.60 4.97
C PRO A 205 -14.10 28.25 5.32
N LEU A 206 -13.30 27.34 5.87
CA LEU A 206 -13.73 25.99 6.29
C LEU A 206 -13.61 25.80 7.80
N VAL A 207 -13.37 26.89 8.52
CA VAL A 207 -13.15 26.95 9.96
C VAL A 207 -13.94 28.11 10.55
N GLN A 208 -14.05 28.16 11.87
CA GLN A 208 -14.77 29.20 12.61
C GLN A 208 -13.86 29.96 13.59
N PRO A 209 -14.16 31.22 13.94
CA PRO A 209 -13.46 31.91 15.03
C PRO A 209 -13.51 31.09 16.33
N GLY A 210 -12.37 31.01 17.02
CA GLY A 210 -12.20 30.21 18.23
C GLY A 210 -11.95 28.71 18.00
N GLN A 211 -11.98 28.22 16.75
CA GLN A 211 -11.66 26.82 16.46
C GLN A 211 -10.16 26.56 16.55
N ASP A 212 -9.78 25.45 17.18
CA ASP A 212 -8.41 24.94 17.13
C ASP A 212 -8.22 24.12 15.84
N VAL A 213 -7.12 24.38 15.14
CA VAL A 213 -6.77 23.70 13.88
C VAL A 213 -5.39 23.07 13.99
N LEU A 214 -5.23 21.95 13.30
CA LEU A 214 -3.99 21.19 13.29
C LEU A 214 -3.05 21.66 12.18
N GLU A 215 -1.76 21.42 12.37
CA GLU A 215 -0.77 21.52 11.30
C GLU A 215 -1.21 20.69 10.09
N ASN A 216 -1.04 21.25 8.89
CA ASN A 216 -1.45 20.67 7.60
C ASN A 216 -2.98 20.52 7.42
N GLN A 217 -3.80 21.13 8.27
CA GLN A 217 -5.23 21.24 8.01
C GLN A 217 -5.54 22.31 6.96
N ILE A 218 -6.40 22.00 5.99
CA ILE A 218 -6.96 22.93 5.02
C ILE A 218 -8.02 23.78 5.73
N ILE A 219 -7.81 25.08 5.79
CA ILE A 219 -8.67 26.03 6.53
C ILE A 219 -9.52 26.91 5.63
N ALA A 220 -9.21 26.96 4.33
CA ALA A 220 -10.05 27.57 3.31
C ALA A 220 -9.76 26.92 1.95
N ALA A 221 -10.78 26.75 1.11
CA ALA A 221 -10.60 26.22 -0.24
C ALA A 221 -11.76 26.64 -1.16
N THR A 222 -11.67 26.32 -2.45
CA THR A 222 -12.79 26.45 -3.39
C THR A 222 -13.85 25.36 -3.25
N VAL A 223 -13.50 24.28 -2.54
CA VAL A 223 -14.36 23.13 -2.24
C VAL A 223 -14.51 22.95 -0.74
N SER A 224 -15.60 22.30 -0.34
CA SER A 224 -15.79 21.87 1.05
C SER A 224 -14.80 20.75 1.39
N VAL A 225 -14.18 20.80 2.58
CA VAL A 225 -13.24 19.78 3.06
C VAL A 225 -13.68 19.34 4.45
N TYR A 226 -13.70 18.03 4.67
CA TYR A 226 -14.21 17.39 5.88
C TYR A 226 -13.12 16.58 6.58
N LEU A 227 -13.26 16.36 7.90
CA LEU A 227 -12.39 15.49 8.70
C LEU A 227 -12.97 14.08 8.89
N ASP A 228 -14.16 13.87 8.33
CA ASP A 228 -14.93 12.63 8.31
C ASP A 228 -15.72 12.50 6.99
N ILE A 229 -16.41 11.37 6.82
CA ILE A 229 -17.32 11.12 5.71
C ILE A 229 -18.69 10.67 6.25
N PRO A 230 -19.79 10.77 5.47
CA PRO A 230 -21.12 10.43 5.94
C PRO A 230 -21.25 8.97 6.45
N GLN A 231 -21.93 8.81 7.58
CA GLN A 231 -22.31 7.50 8.12
C GLN A 231 -23.58 7.00 7.42
N LYS A 232 -23.40 6.39 6.24
CA LYS A 232 -24.46 5.67 5.51
C LYS A 232 -24.37 4.17 5.81
N VAL A 233 -25.51 3.49 5.90
CA VAL A 233 -25.57 2.03 6.03
C VAL A 233 -26.21 1.43 4.77
N VAL A 234 -25.55 0.43 4.20
CA VAL A 234 -26.05 -0.39 3.09
C VAL A 234 -25.98 -1.87 3.44
N ASP A 235 -26.80 -2.69 2.78
CA ASP A 235 -26.83 -4.14 2.92
C ASP A 235 -26.24 -4.85 1.69
N SER A 236 -26.33 -6.18 1.66
CA SER A 236 -25.86 -6.96 0.52
C SER A 236 -26.65 -6.70 -0.77
N ASN A 237 -27.93 -6.31 -0.69
CA ASN A 237 -28.75 -6.02 -1.86
C ASN A 237 -28.21 -4.81 -2.63
N TYR A 238 -27.69 -3.79 -1.93
CA TYR A 238 -26.99 -2.68 -2.56
C TYR A 238 -25.88 -3.16 -3.50
N PHE A 239 -25.03 -4.07 -3.03
CA PHE A 239 -23.93 -4.60 -3.82
C PHE A 239 -24.39 -5.58 -4.90
N ILE A 240 -25.39 -6.42 -4.64
CA ILE A 240 -25.99 -7.30 -5.67
C ILE A 240 -26.51 -6.45 -6.84
N ASN A 241 -27.22 -5.35 -6.57
CA ASN A 241 -27.71 -4.43 -7.61
C ASN A 241 -26.56 -3.78 -8.40
N ASN A 242 -25.44 -3.48 -7.73
CA ASN A 242 -24.27 -2.91 -8.39
C ASN A 242 -23.50 -3.92 -9.28
N LEU A 243 -23.71 -5.23 -9.16
CA LEU A 243 -23.16 -6.23 -10.09
C LEU A 243 -23.73 -6.12 -11.51
N THR A 244 -24.79 -5.35 -11.73
CA THR A 244 -25.34 -5.05 -13.06
C THR A 244 -25.09 -3.61 -13.51
N ASN A 245 -24.28 -2.85 -12.78
CA ASN A 245 -23.94 -1.48 -13.15
C ASN A 245 -23.16 -1.47 -14.47
N LEU A 246 -23.38 -0.47 -15.33
CA LEU A 246 -22.64 -0.33 -16.59
C LEU A 246 -21.14 -0.05 -16.36
N ASN A 247 -20.78 0.57 -15.23
CA ASN A 247 -19.41 0.89 -14.88
C ASN A 247 -18.68 -0.31 -14.28
N HIS A 248 -17.54 -0.67 -14.87
CA HIS A 248 -16.67 -1.76 -14.42
C HIS A 248 -16.19 -1.58 -12.98
N SER A 249 -15.89 -0.35 -12.57
CA SER A 249 -15.45 -0.02 -11.21
C SER A 249 -16.53 -0.32 -10.15
N GLU A 250 -17.81 -0.10 -10.49
CA GLU A 250 -18.93 -0.43 -9.59
C GLU A 250 -19.14 -1.95 -9.49
N ARG A 251 -19.09 -2.67 -10.62
CA ARG A 251 -19.21 -4.14 -10.61
C ARG A 251 -18.06 -4.80 -9.87
N TYR A 252 -16.83 -4.34 -10.07
CA TYR A 252 -15.65 -4.82 -9.36
C TYR A 252 -15.75 -4.56 -7.85
N ALA A 253 -16.12 -3.34 -7.45
CA ALA A 253 -16.31 -2.99 -6.05
C ALA A 253 -17.42 -3.79 -5.37
N ALA A 254 -18.52 -4.03 -6.09
CA ALA A 254 -19.60 -4.89 -5.62
C ALA A 254 -19.15 -6.34 -5.44
N ALA A 255 -18.49 -6.93 -6.44
CA ALA A 255 -17.97 -8.29 -6.36
C ALA A 255 -17.01 -8.45 -5.17
N LYS A 256 -16.14 -7.46 -4.94
CA LYS A 256 -15.20 -7.46 -3.82
C LYS A 256 -15.89 -7.31 -2.46
N ALA A 257 -16.86 -6.42 -2.33
CA ALA A 257 -17.56 -6.17 -1.07
C ALA A 257 -18.46 -7.35 -0.64
N LEU A 258 -19.01 -8.10 -1.60
CA LEU A 258 -19.96 -9.18 -1.31
C LEU A 258 -19.38 -10.35 -0.49
N ARG A 259 -18.05 -10.51 -0.44
CA ARG A 259 -17.39 -11.54 0.42
C ARG A 259 -17.59 -11.31 1.92
N TYR A 260 -18.04 -10.13 2.32
CA TYR A 260 -18.26 -9.75 3.73
C TYR A 260 -19.72 -9.92 4.18
N PHE A 261 -20.53 -10.55 3.33
CA PHE A 261 -21.94 -10.80 3.57
C PHE A 261 -22.25 -12.28 3.34
N GLU A 262 -23.26 -12.78 4.05
CA GLU A 262 -23.74 -14.16 3.93
C GLU A 262 -25.10 -14.19 3.24
N GLY A 263 -25.35 -15.24 2.44
CA GLY A 263 -26.67 -15.45 1.84
C GLY A 263 -26.61 -16.14 0.48
N LYS A 264 -27.62 -16.98 0.23
CA LYS A 264 -27.75 -17.72 -1.04
C LYS A 264 -27.85 -16.78 -2.26
N SER A 265 -28.59 -15.66 -2.14
CA SER A 265 -28.73 -14.67 -3.22
C SER A 265 -27.39 -14.06 -3.63
N ILE A 266 -26.45 -13.90 -2.70
CA ILE A 266 -25.10 -13.39 -2.96
C ILE A 266 -24.31 -14.40 -3.77
N VAL A 267 -24.32 -15.66 -3.32
CA VAL A 267 -23.66 -16.76 -4.03
C VAL A 267 -24.22 -16.88 -5.45
N ASP A 268 -25.54 -16.88 -5.61
CA ASP A 268 -26.19 -16.97 -6.93
C ASP A 268 -25.80 -15.78 -7.84
N ALA A 269 -25.75 -14.56 -7.30
CA ALA A 269 -25.37 -13.37 -8.04
C ALA A 269 -23.89 -13.37 -8.48
N LEU A 270 -22.98 -13.81 -7.60
CA LEU A 270 -21.56 -13.95 -7.92
C LEU A 270 -21.32 -15.08 -8.94
N LYS A 271 -22.05 -16.21 -8.82
CA LYS A 271 -21.98 -17.32 -9.79
C LYS A 271 -22.39 -16.88 -11.18
N LYS A 272 -23.51 -16.14 -11.28
CA LYS A 272 -23.93 -15.53 -12.55
C LYS A 272 -22.84 -14.66 -13.16
N ARG A 273 -22.08 -13.94 -12.32
CA ARG A 273 -21.04 -13.02 -12.76
C ARG A 273 -19.76 -13.71 -13.23
N ILE A 274 -19.36 -14.84 -12.63
CA ILE A 274 -18.24 -15.66 -13.14
C ILE A 274 -18.60 -16.45 -14.42
N SER A 275 -19.88 -16.72 -14.66
CA SER A 275 -20.36 -17.43 -15.85
C SER A 275 -20.67 -16.54 -17.06
N ASP A 276 -20.62 -15.21 -16.89
CA ASP A 276 -20.88 -14.26 -17.98
C ASP A 276 -19.65 -14.12 -18.87
N SER A 277 -19.72 -14.61 -20.11
CA SER A 277 -18.60 -14.58 -21.08
C SER A 277 -18.20 -13.18 -21.52
N GLU A 278 -19.12 -12.22 -21.42
CA GLU A 278 -18.87 -10.83 -21.80
C GLU A 278 -18.34 -9.99 -20.63
N GLU A 279 -18.24 -10.57 -19.43
CA GLU A 279 -17.72 -9.87 -18.28
C GLU A 279 -16.19 -9.73 -18.35
N HIS A 280 -15.69 -8.59 -17.86
CA HIS A 280 -14.27 -8.34 -17.77
C HIS A 280 -13.60 -9.35 -16.83
N ILE A 281 -12.49 -9.98 -17.27
CA ILE A 281 -11.78 -11.02 -16.53
C ILE A 281 -11.46 -10.67 -15.06
N TYR A 282 -11.03 -9.44 -14.77
CA TYR A 282 -10.78 -9.02 -13.39
C TYR A 282 -12.04 -8.94 -12.51
N ILE A 283 -13.22 -8.66 -13.07
CA ILE A 283 -14.49 -8.73 -12.32
C ILE A 283 -14.86 -10.19 -12.08
N GLN A 284 -14.65 -11.08 -13.06
CA GLN A 284 -14.86 -12.52 -12.87
C GLN A 284 -13.91 -13.09 -11.80
N LEU A 285 -12.61 -12.75 -11.86
CA LEU A 285 -11.63 -13.17 -10.85
C LEU A 285 -12.01 -12.64 -9.46
N GLU A 286 -12.47 -11.39 -9.37
CA GLU A 286 -12.96 -10.82 -8.12
C GLU A 286 -14.17 -11.58 -7.57
N ALA A 287 -15.16 -11.88 -8.42
CA ALA A 287 -16.33 -12.64 -8.04
C ALA A 287 -15.97 -14.09 -7.64
N ALA A 288 -15.03 -14.71 -8.34
CA ALA A 288 -14.50 -16.04 -8.03
C ALA A 288 -13.77 -16.06 -6.67
N ALA A 289 -12.98 -15.03 -6.37
CA ALA A 289 -12.33 -14.87 -5.08
C ALA A 289 -13.33 -14.74 -3.94
N SER A 290 -14.36 -13.91 -4.13
CA SER A 290 -15.45 -13.76 -3.18
C SER A 290 -16.22 -15.07 -2.96
N LEU A 291 -16.50 -15.83 -4.03
CA LEU A 291 -17.09 -17.18 -3.93
C LEU A 291 -16.20 -18.15 -3.15
N ALA A 292 -14.90 -18.18 -3.43
CA ALA A 292 -13.94 -19.05 -2.74
C ALA A 292 -13.87 -18.73 -1.24
N ILE A 293 -13.86 -17.44 -0.88
CA ILE A 293 -13.88 -16.99 0.53
C ILE A 293 -15.18 -17.38 1.22
N LEU A 294 -16.30 -17.38 0.50
CA LEU A 294 -17.60 -17.86 0.98
C LEU A 294 -17.74 -19.39 0.97
N GLY A 295 -16.66 -20.13 0.70
CA GLY A 295 -16.64 -21.60 0.71
C GLY A 295 -17.32 -22.26 -0.49
N ASN A 296 -17.46 -21.54 -1.60
CA ASN A 296 -18.07 -22.08 -2.82
C ASN A 296 -17.02 -22.63 -3.80
N GLU A 297 -17.17 -23.91 -4.14
CA GLU A 297 -16.24 -24.65 -5.01
C GLU A 297 -16.11 -24.11 -6.44
N GLU A 298 -17.15 -23.45 -6.97
CA GLU A 298 -17.07 -22.87 -8.31
C GLU A 298 -16.14 -21.66 -8.36
N GLY A 299 -15.95 -20.96 -7.24
CA GLY A 299 -14.94 -19.92 -7.09
C GLY A 299 -13.53 -20.46 -7.28
N PHE A 300 -13.17 -21.54 -6.57
CA PHE A 300 -11.88 -22.19 -6.74
C PHE A 300 -11.71 -22.82 -8.13
N SER A 301 -12.76 -23.47 -8.66
CA SER A 301 -12.72 -24.06 -10.00
C SER A 301 -12.45 -23.02 -11.09
N PHE A 302 -12.98 -21.79 -10.93
CA PHE A 302 -12.68 -20.68 -11.83
C PHE A 302 -11.23 -20.22 -11.67
N ILE A 303 -10.75 -20.01 -10.43
CA ILE A 303 -9.36 -19.60 -10.14
C ILE A 303 -8.37 -20.60 -10.74
N GLU A 304 -8.55 -21.90 -10.52
CA GLU A 304 -7.67 -22.95 -11.06
C GLU A 304 -7.65 -22.99 -12.58
N ARG A 305 -8.78 -22.67 -13.23
CA ARG A 305 -8.85 -22.52 -14.69
C ARG A 305 -8.08 -21.28 -15.15
N SER A 306 -8.21 -20.15 -14.45
CA SER A 306 -7.51 -18.91 -14.77
C SER A 306 -5.99 -19.00 -14.60
N LEU A 307 -5.50 -19.85 -13.68
CA LEU A 307 -4.08 -20.19 -13.55
C LEU A 307 -3.49 -20.90 -14.76
N LYS A 308 -4.33 -21.42 -15.67
CA LYS A 308 -3.94 -22.11 -16.91
C LYS A 308 -4.14 -21.22 -18.15
N SER A 309 -4.37 -19.92 -17.97
CA SER A 309 -4.54 -18.99 -19.10
C SER A 309 -3.27 -18.87 -19.93
N GLU A 310 -3.44 -18.74 -21.25
CA GLU A 310 -2.33 -18.43 -22.17
C GLU A 310 -1.76 -17.01 -21.96
N TYR A 311 -2.52 -16.13 -21.29
CA TYR A 311 -2.11 -14.77 -20.98
C TYR A 311 -1.46 -14.70 -19.59
N LEU A 312 -0.15 -14.47 -19.56
CA LEU A 312 0.60 -14.35 -18.30
C LEU A 312 0.05 -13.27 -17.36
N GLN A 313 -0.56 -12.21 -17.89
CA GLN A 313 -1.21 -11.17 -17.07
C GLN A 313 -2.40 -11.73 -16.27
N HIS A 314 -3.17 -12.64 -16.86
CA HIS A 314 -4.29 -13.28 -16.18
C HIS A 314 -3.80 -14.25 -15.12
N VAL A 315 -2.74 -15.03 -15.41
CA VAL A 315 -2.14 -15.95 -14.44
C VAL A 315 -1.57 -15.17 -13.25
N LEU A 316 -0.78 -14.11 -13.50
CA LEU A 316 -0.22 -13.29 -12.43
C LEU A 316 -1.31 -12.60 -11.61
N GLU A 317 -2.36 -12.05 -12.23
CA GLU A 317 -3.48 -11.47 -11.48
C GLU A 317 -4.19 -12.54 -10.64
N THR A 318 -4.34 -13.76 -11.15
CA THR A 318 -4.94 -14.88 -10.40
C THR A 318 -4.12 -15.24 -9.17
N VAL A 319 -2.78 -15.25 -9.28
CA VAL A 319 -1.87 -15.43 -8.14
C VAL A 319 -2.03 -14.31 -7.11
N ILE A 320 -2.15 -13.06 -7.58
CA ILE A 320 -2.36 -11.90 -6.69
C ILE A 320 -3.71 -11.99 -5.99
N VAL A 321 -4.76 -12.45 -6.67
CA VAL A 321 -6.09 -12.67 -6.10
C VAL A 321 -6.05 -13.74 -5.00
N LEU A 322 -5.32 -14.84 -5.23
CA LEU A 322 -5.12 -15.89 -4.23
C LEU A 322 -4.47 -15.39 -2.94
N ALA A 323 -3.69 -14.29 -2.98
CA ALA A 323 -3.13 -13.66 -1.78
C ALA A 323 -4.20 -13.13 -0.79
N GLU A 324 -5.41 -12.84 -1.28
CA GLU A 324 -6.54 -12.39 -0.44
C GLU A 324 -7.47 -13.53 0.00
N VAL A 325 -7.40 -14.70 -0.65
CA VAL A 325 -8.25 -15.86 -0.34
C VAL A 325 -7.59 -16.65 0.78
N ARG A 326 -7.81 -16.26 2.04
CA ARG A 326 -7.14 -16.87 3.20
C ARG A 326 -7.67 -18.26 3.54
N SER A 327 -7.14 -19.27 2.87
CA SER A 327 -7.53 -20.68 3.06
C SER A 327 -6.35 -21.64 2.86
N PRO A 328 -6.39 -22.86 3.45
CA PRO A 328 -5.38 -23.89 3.19
C PRO A 328 -5.23 -24.21 1.70
N ARG A 329 -6.34 -24.37 0.97
CA ARG A 329 -6.33 -24.64 -0.47
C ARG A 329 -5.63 -23.55 -1.29
N ALA A 330 -5.87 -22.27 -0.96
CA ALA A 330 -5.16 -21.17 -1.62
C ALA A 330 -3.66 -21.20 -1.33
N CYS A 331 -3.25 -21.55 -0.09
CA CYS A 331 -1.84 -21.72 0.25
C CYS A 331 -1.20 -22.87 -0.52
N GLU A 332 -1.88 -24.02 -0.62
CA GLU A 332 -1.42 -25.19 -1.39
C GLU A 332 -1.21 -24.82 -2.86
N LEU A 333 -2.19 -24.21 -3.52
CA LEU A 333 -2.06 -23.74 -4.90
C LEU A 333 -0.88 -22.77 -5.08
N LEU A 334 -0.69 -21.83 -4.15
CA LEU A 334 0.44 -20.89 -4.21
C LEU A 334 1.80 -21.60 -4.01
N CYS A 335 1.89 -22.60 -3.12
CA CYS A 335 3.08 -23.42 -2.95
C CYS A 335 3.39 -24.23 -4.21
N GLU A 336 2.39 -24.85 -4.83
CA GLU A 336 2.54 -25.58 -6.10
C GLU A 336 3.06 -24.67 -7.21
N ILE A 337 2.52 -23.45 -7.33
CA ILE A 337 2.97 -22.48 -8.33
C ILE A 337 4.42 -22.07 -8.07
N LEU A 338 4.78 -21.76 -6.82
CA LEU A 338 6.13 -21.34 -6.45
C LEU A 338 7.19 -22.41 -6.81
N LEU A 339 6.88 -23.67 -6.53
CA LEU A 339 7.82 -24.79 -6.67
C LEU A 339 7.82 -25.43 -8.08
N ASN A 340 6.88 -25.05 -8.96
CA ASN A 340 6.78 -25.61 -10.30
C ASN A 340 7.57 -24.76 -11.32
N ASP A 341 8.66 -25.32 -11.82
CA ASP A 341 9.56 -24.66 -12.79
C ASP A 341 8.92 -24.41 -14.18
N ASN A 342 7.72 -24.95 -14.46
CA ASN A 342 6.99 -24.65 -15.69
C ASN A 342 6.32 -23.27 -15.69
N TYR A 343 6.14 -22.63 -14.53
CA TYR A 343 5.62 -21.27 -14.46
C TYR A 343 6.72 -20.23 -14.73
N ASP A 344 6.33 -19.12 -15.34
CA ASP A 344 7.21 -17.96 -15.51
C ASP A 344 7.77 -17.49 -14.16
N ALA A 345 9.04 -17.09 -14.15
CA ALA A 345 9.74 -16.70 -12.93
C ALA A 345 9.06 -15.55 -12.18
N GLU A 346 8.40 -14.61 -12.87
CA GLU A 346 7.65 -13.54 -12.20
C GLU A 346 6.33 -14.02 -11.61
N ILE A 347 5.68 -15.03 -12.20
CA ILE A 347 4.50 -15.69 -11.61
C ILE A 347 4.91 -16.41 -10.32
N ARG A 348 6.03 -17.13 -10.34
CA ARG A 348 6.59 -17.82 -9.16
C ARG A 348 6.98 -16.84 -8.06
N ALA A 349 7.66 -15.75 -8.41
CA ALA A 349 7.95 -14.68 -7.46
C ALA A 349 6.67 -14.03 -6.93
N GLY A 350 5.62 -13.92 -7.75
CA GLY A 350 4.29 -13.52 -7.34
C GLY A 350 3.66 -14.46 -6.31
N ALA A 351 3.85 -15.77 -6.49
CA ALA A 351 3.37 -16.77 -5.53
C ALA A 351 4.12 -16.68 -4.20
N ALA A 352 5.45 -16.50 -4.21
CA ALA A 352 6.22 -16.23 -2.99
C ALA A 352 5.71 -14.98 -2.25
N TRP A 353 5.50 -13.88 -2.98
CA TRP A 353 4.92 -12.65 -2.42
C TRP A 353 3.55 -12.91 -1.79
N ALA A 354 2.66 -13.62 -2.49
CA ALA A 354 1.31 -13.94 -2.03
C ALA A 354 1.31 -14.80 -0.76
N LEU A 355 2.20 -15.80 -0.66
CA LEU A 355 2.37 -16.61 0.56
C LEU A 355 2.78 -15.73 1.77
N GLY A 356 3.60 -14.70 1.53
CA GLY A 356 3.96 -13.70 2.54
C GLY A 356 2.78 -12.82 3.00
N GLU A 357 1.82 -12.54 2.13
CA GLU A 357 0.57 -11.82 2.49
C GLU A 357 -0.40 -12.70 3.27
N GLN A 358 -0.41 -14.00 2.96
CA GLN A 358 -1.23 -15.02 3.63
C GLN A 358 -0.76 -15.29 5.07
N LYS A 359 0.55 -15.19 5.33
CA LYS A 359 1.17 -15.42 6.65
C LYS A 359 0.75 -16.77 7.26
N SER A 360 0.82 -17.84 6.48
CA SER A 360 0.48 -19.19 6.92
C SER A 360 1.74 -19.99 7.26
N LYS A 361 1.82 -20.55 8.48
CA LYS A 361 2.96 -21.37 8.92
C LYS A 361 3.28 -22.53 7.96
N GLY A 362 2.25 -23.14 7.36
CA GLY A 362 2.40 -24.30 6.47
C GLY A 362 3.18 -24.02 5.18
N THR A 363 3.51 -22.76 4.88
CA THR A 363 4.17 -22.35 3.64
C THR A 363 5.67 -22.11 3.81
N LEU A 364 6.19 -22.23 5.04
CA LEU A 364 7.61 -21.99 5.35
C LEU A 364 8.53 -22.87 4.50
N ASP A 365 8.23 -24.16 4.39
CA ASP A 365 9.06 -25.11 3.65
C ASP A 365 9.13 -24.75 2.15
N ALA A 366 8.00 -24.43 1.53
CA ALA A 366 7.97 -24.03 0.12
C ALA A 366 8.77 -22.73 -0.12
N LEU A 367 8.65 -21.76 0.78
CA LEU A 367 9.41 -20.51 0.70
C LEU A 367 10.92 -20.75 0.87
N ILE A 368 11.32 -21.61 1.80
CA ILE A 368 12.73 -21.95 2.03
C ILE A 368 13.30 -22.71 0.83
N SER A 369 12.61 -23.75 0.35
CA SER A 369 13.05 -24.51 -0.81
C SER A 369 13.20 -23.67 -2.07
N SER A 370 12.45 -22.56 -2.19
CA SER A 370 12.57 -21.64 -3.33
C SER A 370 13.90 -20.87 -3.38
N PHE A 371 14.73 -20.88 -2.32
CA PHE A 371 16.10 -20.36 -2.39
C PHE A 371 17.02 -21.17 -3.31
N ASN A 372 16.63 -22.40 -3.63
CA ASN A 372 17.31 -23.23 -4.64
C ASN A 372 16.98 -22.82 -6.09
N ALA A 373 16.05 -21.90 -6.30
CA ALA A 373 15.71 -21.41 -7.63
C ALA A 373 16.86 -20.59 -8.25
N PHE A 374 17.04 -20.74 -9.57
CA PHE A 374 18.04 -19.99 -10.32
C PHE A 374 17.70 -18.48 -10.43
N ASP A 375 16.42 -18.16 -10.64
CA ASP A 375 15.99 -16.76 -10.80
C ASP A 375 16.04 -16.00 -9.46
N GLU A 376 16.80 -14.91 -9.46
CA GLU A 376 17.05 -14.10 -8.27
C GLU A 376 15.78 -13.44 -7.69
N ASN A 377 14.82 -13.07 -8.54
CA ASN A 377 13.60 -12.40 -8.10
C ASN A 377 12.71 -13.33 -7.27
N ILE A 378 12.72 -14.64 -7.56
CA ILE A 378 12.03 -15.65 -6.74
C ILE A 378 12.63 -15.65 -5.34
N ARG A 379 13.97 -15.73 -5.24
CA ARG A 379 14.69 -15.74 -3.95
C ARG A 379 14.45 -14.45 -3.15
N ILE A 380 14.45 -13.29 -3.81
CA ILE A 380 14.18 -12.00 -3.16
C ILE A 380 12.76 -11.96 -2.58
N GLU A 381 11.75 -12.39 -3.34
CA GLU A 381 10.36 -12.38 -2.85
C GLU A 381 10.14 -13.44 -1.76
N ALA A 382 10.81 -14.59 -1.82
CA ALA A 382 10.79 -15.59 -0.76
C ALA A 382 11.39 -15.06 0.55
N ALA A 383 12.55 -14.40 0.48
CA ALA A 383 13.16 -13.76 1.65
C ALA A 383 12.24 -12.67 2.25
N ARG A 384 11.60 -11.84 1.40
CA ARG A 384 10.63 -10.83 1.84
C ARG A 384 9.39 -11.45 2.48
N ALA A 385 8.90 -12.55 1.93
CA ALA A 385 7.77 -13.29 2.50
C ALA A 385 8.12 -13.85 3.88
N LEU A 386 9.26 -14.54 4.02
CA LEU A 386 9.75 -15.04 5.30
C LEU A 386 9.98 -13.90 6.31
N ALA A 387 10.49 -12.75 5.87
CA ALA A 387 10.64 -11.58 6.74
C ALA A 387 9.29 -11.11 7.31
N LYS A 388 8.22 -11.09 6.52
CA LYS A 388 6.85 -10.79 7.02
C LYS A 388 6.38 -11.83 8.03
N MET A 389 6.76 -13.09 7.84
CA MET A 389 6.38 -14.20 8.72
C MET A 389 7.09 -14.17 10.08
N THR A 390 8.23 -13.47 10.21
CA THR A 390 8.91 -13.31 11.51
C THR A 390 8.06 -12.65 12.59
N GLN A 391 7.04 -11.86 12.21
CA GLN A 391 6.11 -11.28 13.17
C GLN A 391 5.32 -12.33 13.97
N SER A 392 5.16 -13.55 13.43
CA SER A 392 4.32 -14.59 14.04
C SER A 392 5.01 -15.95 14.17
N TYR A 393 6.01 -16.26 13.34
CA TYR A 393 6.62 -17.59 13.21
C TYR A 393 8.14 -17.56 13.31
N SER A 394 8.68 -16.61 14.09
CA SER A 394 10.13 -16.48 14.25
C SER A 394 10.81 -17.71 14.82
N SER A 395 10.19 -18.36 15.81
CA SER A 395 10.73 -19.60 16.39
C SER A 395 10.73 -20.75 15.39
N ASP A 396 9.63 -20.91 14.63
CA ASP A 396 9.54 -21.92 13.58
C ASP A 396 10.59 -21.67 12.49
N LEU A 397 10.80 -20.41 12.11
CA LEU A 397 11.81 -20.05 11.12
C LEU A 397 13.24 -20.30 11.62
N LEU A 398 13.49 -20.13 12.93
CA LEU A 398 14.78 -20.45 13.54
C LEU A 398 15.03 -21.97 13.61
N GLU A 399 14.00 -22.77 13.85
CA GLU A 399 14.07 -24.23 13.75
C GLU A 399 14.42 -24.65 12.32
N LYS A 400 13.70 -24.10 11.32
CA LYS A 400 13.99 -24.36 9.91
C LYS A 400 15.37 -23.87 9.47
N PHE A 401 15.90 -22.81 10.07
CA PHE A 401 17.25 -22.34 9.82
C PHE A 401 18.31 -23.38 10.22
N ALA A 402 18.10 -24.10 11.32
CA ALA A 402 19.04 -25.12 11.79
C ALA A 402 19.15 -26.31 10.80
N ASP A 403 18.03 -26.65 10.14
CA ASP A 403 17.94 -27.75 9.16
C ASP A 403 18.20 -27.31 7.70
N ALA A 404 18.29 -26.00 7.44
CA ALA A 404 18.44 -25.45 6.10
C ALA A 404 19.79 -25.81 5.47
N SER A 405 19.81 -26.03 4.16
CA SER A 405 21.05 -26.23 3.41
C SER A 405 21.88 -24.93 3.30
N PRO A 406 23.18 -25.00 2.94
CA PRO A 406 24.00 -23.80 2.74
C PRO A 406 23.47 -22.82 1.68
N ILE A 407 22.62 -23.27 0.75
CA ILE A 407 21.98 -22.43 -0.27
C ILE A 407 20.77 -21.68 0.33
N GLU A 408 20.08 -22.30 1.28
CA GLU A 408 18.84 -21.78 1.88
C GLU A 408 19.12 -20.86 3.08
N LYS A 409 20.11 -21.21 3.91
CA LYS A 409 20.51 -20.46 5.12
C LYS A 409 20.67 -18.95 4.91
N PRO A 410 21.31 -18.44 3.83
CA PRO A 410 21.46 -16.99 3.61
C PRO A 410 20.12 -16.25 3.59
N GLY A 411 19.13 -16.79 2.87
CA GLY A 411 17.82 -16.18 2.71
C GLY A 411 16.98 -16.23 4.01
N VAL A 412 17.06 -17.37 4.71
CA VAL A 412 16.43 -17.53 6.03
C VAL A 412 17.05 -16.58 7.06
N ALA A 413 18.38 -16.48 7.09
CA ALA A 413 19.09 -15.59 7.98
C ALA A 413 18.75 -14.12 7.71
N TRP A 414 18.68 -13.71 6.44
CA TRP A 414 18.22 -12.37 6.07
C TRP A 414 16.83 -12.06 6.63
N ALA A 415 15.89 -13.00 6.50
CA ALA A 415 14.55 -12.84 7.06
C ALA A 415 14.58 -12.72 8.60
N LEU A 416 15.35 -13.57 9.28
CA LEU A 416 15.52 -13.55 10.74
C LEU A 416 16.11 -12.23 11.27
N THR A 417 16.89 -11.50 10.47
CA THR A 417 17.32 -10.13 10.85
C THR A 417 16.15 -9.19 11.14
N LYS A 418 14.96 -9.44 10.54
CA LYS A 418 13.75 -8.63 10.72
C LYS A 418 12.92 -9.06 11.93
N SER A 419 13.26 -10.19 12.55
CA SER A 419 12.62 -10.62 13.79
C SER A 419 12.99 -9.72 14.96
N THR A 420 11.98 -9.32 15.73
CA THR A 420 12.15 -8.63 17.02
C THR A 420 11.88 -9.54 18.23
N SER A 421 11.44 -10.78 18.00
CA SER A 421 11.01 -11.71 19.06
C SER A 421 12.04 -12.77 19.45
N ILE A 422 13.04 -13.03 18.59
CA ILE A 422 14.10 -14.00 18.89
C ILE A 422 15.09 -13.41 19.89
N THR A 423 15.41 -14.18 20.92
CA THR A 423 16.36 -13.84 21.98
C THR A 423 17.79 -14.18 21.57
N LEU A 424 18.77 -13.57 22.25
CA LEU A 424 20.18 -13.89 22.03
C LEU A 424 20.47 -15.36 22.32
N ASP A 425 19.97 -15.91 23.43
CA ASP A 425 20.22 -17.29 23.84
C ASP A 425 19.70 -18.29 22.80
N GLN A 426 18.55 -18.00 22.16
CA GLN A 426 18.02 -18.82 21.06
C GLN A 426 18.94 -18.78 19.82
N LEU A 427 19.43 -17.60 19.43
CA LEU A 427 20.36 -17.48 18.29
C LEU A 427 21.66 -18.24 18.55
N LEU A 428 22.22 -18.12 19.75
CA LEU A 428 23.46 -18.81 20.12
C LEU A 428 23.26 -20.34 20.14
N ALA A 429 22.13 -20.82 20.65
CA ALA A 429 21.80 -22.25 20.64
C ALA A 429 21.67 -22.84 19.22
N SER A 430 21.37 -22.03 18.21
CA SER A 430 21.26 -22.45 16.81
C SER A 430 22.60 -22.50 16.06
N MET A 431 23.73 -22.23 16.72
CA MET A 431 25.07 -22.31 16.12
C MET A 431 25.61 -23.75 16.11
N THR A 432 24.99 -24.61 15.30
CA THR A 432 25.29 -26.05 15.23
C THR A 432 26.53 -26.42 14.42
N ASP A 433 26.92 -25.57 13.45
CA ASP A 433 28.03 -25.80 12.54
C ASP A 433 28.70 -24.46 12.14
N THR A 434 29.80 -24.52 11.39
CA THR A 434 30.54 -23.33 10.92
C THR A 434 29.69 -22.40 10.06
N ASP A 435 28.82 -22.94 9.21
CA ASP A 435 27.96 -22.14 8.35
C ASP A 435 26.86 -21.44 9.17
N SER A 436 26.24 -22.15 10.12
CA SER A 436 25.30 -21.57 11.10
C SER A 436 25.96 -20.45 11.91
N ARG A 437 27.20 -20.63 12.36
CA ARG A 437 27.96 -19.58 13.08
C ARG A 437 28.11 -18.30 12.24
N HIS A 438 28.44 -18.41 10.96
CA HIS A 438 28.54 -17.24 10.08
C HIS A 438 27.21 -16.50 9.91
N TRP A 439 26.11 -17.23 9.71
CA TRP A 439 24.80 -16.61 9.51
C TRP A 439 24.18 -16.07 10.79
N ILE A 440 24.43 -16.68 11.95
CA ILE A 440 24.06 -16.11 13.25
C ILE A 440 24.87 -14.85 13.54
N THR A 441 26.18 -14.84 13.22
CA THR A 441 27.01 -13.62 13.26
C THR A 441 26.41 -12.50 12.41
N TYR A 442 25.98 -12.82 11.19
CA TYR A 442 25.30 -11.87 10.31
C TYR A 442 24.00 -11.34 10.93
N ILE A 443 23.16 -12.21 11.51
CA ILE A 443 21.90 -11.80 12.16
C ILE A 443 22.16 -10.82 13.31
N LEU A 444 23.06 -11.18 14.22
CA LEU A 444 23.45 -10.33 15.37
C LEU A 444 24.06 -9.00 14.92
N GLY A 445 24.90 -9.03 13.87
CA GLY A 445 25.51 -7.84 13.28
C GLY A 445 24.47 -6.87 12.71
N ILE A 446 23.51 -7.35 11.92
CA ILE A 446 22.51 -6.52 11.24
C ILE A 446 21.40 -6.02 12.17
N GLN A 447 21.08 -6.77 13.22
CA GLN A 447 20.08 -6.34 14.21
C GLN A 447 20.54 -5.20 15.12
N GLY A 448 21.82 -4.80 15.02
CA GLY A 448 22.33 -3.59 15.63
C GLY A 448 22.86 -3.77 17.04
N GLN A 449 23.87 -2.95 17.37
CA GLN A 449 24.53 -2.96 18.68
C GLN A 449 23.56 -2.63 19.81
N GLU A 450 22.64 -1.70 19.58
CA GLU A 450 21.65 -1.22 20.54
C GLU A 450 20.80 -2.35 21.12
N ARG A 451 20.60 -3.44 20.36
CA ARG A 451 19.82 -4.58 20.81
C ARG A 451 20.57 -5.50 21.76
N TYR A 452 21.89 -5.66 21.57
CA TYR A 452 22.68 -6.71 22.23
C TYR A 452 23.76 -6.19 23.17
N ILE A 453 23.98 -4.87 23.27
CA ILE A 453 25.10 -4.31 24.04
C ILE A 453 25.11 -4.72 25.52
N GLN A 454 23.94 -4.91 26.14
CA GLN A 454 23.83 -5.32 27.54
C GLN A 454 24.17 -6.80 27.77
N GLU A 455 24.15 -7.61 26.71
CA GLU A 455 24.37 -9.05 26.76
C GLU A 455 25.60 -9.47 25.95
N ILE A 456 26.42 -8.52 25.51
CA ILE A 456 27.55 -8.75 24.61
C ILE A 456 28.59 -9.72 25.19
N GLU A 457 28.78 -9.70 26.51
CA GLU A 457 29.65 -10.63 27.21
C GLU A 457 29.19 -12.08 27.03
N LYS A 458 27.89 -12.35 26.92
CA LYS A 458 27.39 -13.70 26.65
C LYS A 458 27.89 -14.22 25.29
N ILE A 459 27.94 -13.34 24.28
CA ILE A 459 28.50 -13.69 22.96
C ILE A 459 29.96 -14.07 23.10
N MET A 460 30.75 -13.25 23.80
CA MET A 460 32.18 -13.50 24.03
C MET A 460 32.45 -14.83 24.74
N HIS A 461 31.69 -15.13 25.79
CA HIS A 461 31.86 -16.38 26.55
C HIS A 461 31.39 -17.60 25.77
N HIS A 462 30.41 -17.45 24.87
CA HIS A 462 29.92 -18.53 24.04
C HIS A 462 30.84 -18.82 22.86
N ASP A 463 31.26 -17.80 22.11
CA ASP A 463 32.18 -17.91 20.98
C ASP A 463 32.91 -16.57 20.74
N SER A 464 34.22 -16.55 21.02
CA SER A 464 35.06 -15.35 20.90
C SER A 464 35.24 -14.89 19.44
N GLU A 465 35.19 -15.79 18.47
CA GLU A 465 35.30 -15.44 17.05
C GLU A 465 34.03 -14.76 16.57
N VAL A 466 32.86 -15.28 16.97
CA VAL A 466 31.56 -14.64 16.72
C VAL A 466 31.50 -13.26 17.36
N TYR A 467 31.95 -13.12 18.62
CA TYR A 467 32.03 -11.81 19.29
C TYR A 467 32.87 -10.80 18.50
N PHE A 468 34.06 -11.20 18.06
CA PHE A 468 34.92 -10.33 17.24
C PHE A 468 34.24 -9.93 15.92
N ALA A 469 33.62 -10.89 15.23
CA ALA A 469 32.97 -10.62 13.96
C ALA A 469 31.72 -9.73 14.10
N VAL A 470 30.89 -9.95 15.12
CA VAL A 470 29.72 -9.09 15.41
C VAL A 470 30.15 -7.67 15.73
N THR A 471 31.16 -7.49 16.59
CA THR A 471 31.65 -6.14 16.96
C THR A 471 32.30 -5.42 15.77
N LEU A 472 32.98 -6.15 14.89
CA LEU A 472 33.49 -5.61 13.63
C LEU A 472 32.35 -5.18 12.70
N LEU A 473 31.31 -6.02 12.54
CA LEU A 473 30.14 -5.69 11.73
C LEU A 473 29.46 -4.43 12.24
N TRP A 474 29.21 -4.31 13.55
CA TRP A 474 28.63 -3.10 14.13
C TRP A 474 29.45 -1.85 13.81
N LYS A 475 30.78 -1.91 14.00
CA LYS A 475 31.67 -0.80 13.66
C LYS A 475 31.58 -0.39 12.18
N ILE A 476 31.46 -1.36 11.28
CA ILE A 476 31.29 -1.10 9.84
C ILE A 476 29.92 -0.46 9.59
N THR A 477 28.83 -1.07 10.09
CA THR A 477 27.45 -0.63 9.82
C THR A 477 27.11 0.74 10.41
N THR A 478 27.75 1.14 11.52
CA THR A 478 27.56 2.47 12.11
C THR A 478 28.53 3.52 11.58
N SER A 479 29.46 3.12 10.71
CA SER A 479 30.43 4.04 10.12
C SER A 479 29.82 4.81 8.96
N TRP A 480 30.27 6.05 8.76
CA TRP A 480 29.89 6.88 7.60
C TRP A 480 30.23 6.21 6.26
N ILE A 481 31.15 5.24 6.24
CA ILE A 481 31.51 4.49 5.03
C ILE A 481 30.46 3.45 4.63
N HIS A 482 29.57 3.01 5.53
CA HIS A 482 28.61 1.94 5.25
C HIS A 482 27.66 2.29 4.10
N GLU A 483 27.25 3.55 4.06
CA GLU A 483 26.34 4.09 3.05
C GLU A 483 27.07 4.90 1.98
N LEU A 484 28.41 4.90 1.99
CA LEU A 484 29.20 5.62 1.00
C LEU A 484 29.03 4.95 -0.37
N LYS A 485 28.22 5.57 -1.21
CA LYS A 485 28.06 5.22 -2.63
C LYS A 485 29.00 6.13 -3.44
N GLU A 486 30.15 5.62 -3.85
CA GLU A 486 30.97 6.26 -4.89
C GLU A 486 30.32 5.98 -6.24
N TYR A 487 29.89 7.03 -6.94
CA TYR A 487 29.21 6.97 -8.24
C TYR A 487 30.15 7.29 -9.38
#